data_AF-A0A9X1LYV2-F1
#
_entry.id   AF-A0A9X1LYV2-F1
#
_cell.length_a   1.000
_cell.length_b   1.000
_cell.length_c   1.000
_cell.angle_alpha   90.00
_cell.angle_beta   90.00
_cell.angle_gamma   90.00
#
_symmetry.space_group_name_H-M   'P 1'
#
loop_
_entity.id
_entity.type
_entity.pdbx_description
1 polymer ?
#
loop_
_entity_poly.entity_id
_entity_poly.type
_entity_poly.pdbx_seq_one_letter_code
_entity_poly.pdbx_strand_id
1 'polypeptide(L)'
;MNTELPADPQDPQIATPDQARRLLSSIPKRPERQFAASDHVSTAATVACSLAAGLIALSGHPWWAIIPTLCALITSHRWIASRLSRPNEPRLKLTIAISAFTVWLLIPVWRGITHGETIPFPEAFLFAGLAPASWLTFYIILLIRR
;
A
#
# COMPACT_ATOMS: atom_id res chain seq x y z
N MET A 1 -49.02 -7.23 51.35
CA MET A 1 -48.99 -7.83 50.01
C MET A 1 -47.89 -7.10 49.26
N ASN A 2 -46.65 -7.55 49.44
CA ASN A 2 -45.45 -6.96 48.83
C ASN A 2 -44.97 -7.94 47.76
N THR A 3 -45.01 -7.53 46.50
CA THR A 3 -44.48 -8.25 45.35
C THR A 3 -42.98 -7.93 45.28
N GLU A 4 -42.15 -8.81 45.82
CA GLU A 4 -40.70 -8.76 45.56
C GLU A 4 -40.47 -9.23 44.12
N LEU A 5 -40.07 -8.30 43.25
CA LEU A 5 -39.45 -8.66 41.97
C LEU A 5 -38.13 -9.40 42.26
N PRO A 6 -37.82 -10.50 41.55
CA PRO A 6 -36.49 -11.08 41.63
C PRO A 6 -35.48 -10.07 41.07
N ALA A 7 -34.52 -9.68 41.90
CA ALA A 7 -33.36 -8.92 41.49
C ALA A 7 -32.63 -9.71 40.39
N ASP A 8 -32.48 -9.12 39.21
CA ASP A 8 -31.60 -9.62 38.16
C ASP A 8 -30.16 -9.32 38.60
N PRO A 9 -29.37 -10.32 39.02
CA PRO A 9 -27.98 -10.10 39.32
C PRO A 9 -27.24 -10.22 38.00
N GLN A 10 -27.06 -9.08 37.31
CA GLN A 10 -25.90 -8.91 36.43
C GLN A 10 -24.63 -8.84 37.30
N ASP A 11 -24.34 -9.97 37.95
CA ASP A 11 -23.02 -10.29 38.43
C ASP A 11 -22.14 -10.40 37.18
N PRO A 12 -20.98 -9.73 37.10
CA PRO A 12 -20.04 -9.98 36.02
C PRO A 12 -19.57 -11.42 36.17
N GLN A 13 -20.26 -12.36 35.50
CA GLN A 13 -19.92 -13.77 35.49
C GLN A 13 -18.45 -13.87 35.11
N ILE A 14 -17.62 -14.15 36.12
CA ILE A 14 -16.20 -14.42 35.98
C ILE A 14 -16.14 -15.61 35.04
N ALA A 15 -15.87 -15.34 33.77
CA ALA A 15 -15.85 -16.35 32.73
C ALA A 15 -14.91 -17.46 33.18
N THR A 16 -15.46 -18.65 33.40
CA THR A 16 -14.65 -19.79 33.80
C THR A 16 -13.62 -20.09 32.71
N PRO A 17 -12.43 -20.62 33.04
CA PRO A 17 -11.38 -20.91 32.05
C PRO A 17 -11.88 -21.76 30.86
N ASP A 18 -12.85 -22.64 31.10
CA ASP A 18 -13.49 -23.46 30.06
C ASP A 18 -14.45 -22.67 29.17
N GLN A 19 -15.19 -21.70 29.71
CA GLN A 19 -16.00 -20.77 28.91
C GLN A 19 -15.10 -19.86 28.06
N ALA A 20 -13.98 -19.38 28.60
CA ALA A 20 -12.99 -18.61 27.86
C ALA A 20 -12.37 -19.44 26.72
N ARG A 21 -12.01 -20.71 26.97
CA ARG A 21 -11.53 -21.63 25.91
C ARG A 21 -12.57 -21.89 24.83
N ARG A 22 -13.84 -22.11 25.21
CA ARG A 22 -14.94 -22.29 24.24
C ARG A 22 -15.16 -21.05 23.39
N LEU A 23 -15.12 -19.86 24.00
CA LEU A 23 -15.19 -18.57 23.30
C LEU A 23 -14.01 -18.33 22.37
N LEU A 24 -12.79 -18.67 22.77
CA LEU A 24 -11.62 -18.56 21.89
C LEU A 24 -11.68 -19.56 20.74
N SER A 25 -12.20 -20.77 20.99
CA SER A 25 -12.36 -21.80 19.95
C SER A 25 -13.46 -21.51 18.94
N SER A 26 -14.44 -20.65 19.29
CA SER A 26 -15.50 -20.22 18.38
C SER A 26 -15.11 -19.03 17.49
N ILE A 27 -13.94 -18.42 17.74
CA ILE A 27 -13.43 -17.34 16.88
C ILE A 27 -12.97 -17.95 15.54
N PRO A 28 -13.58 -17.57 14.41
CA PRO A 28 -13.13 -18.05 13.11
C PRO A 28 -11.68 -17.61 12.86
N LYS A 29 -10.88 -18.50 12.26
CA LYS A 29 -9.49 -18.18 11.91
C LYS A 29 -9.43 -16.89 11.10
N ARG A 30 -8.57 -15.97 11.51
CA ARG A 30 -8.37 -14.71 10.80
C ARG A 30 -7.90 -15.01 9.37
N PRO A 31 -8.54 -14.47 8.32
CA PRO A 31 -8.11 -14.73 6.96
C PRO A 31 -6.70 -14.15 6.77
N GLU A 32 -5.79 -15.02 6.36
CA GLU A 32 -4.39 -14.70 6.09
C GLU A 32 -4.27 -13.86 4.82
N ARG A 33 -3.24 -13.01 4.77
CA ARG A 33 -3.00 -12.14 3.63
C ARG A 33 -2.44 -12.99 2.49
N GLN A 34 -3.12 -13.05 1.36
CA GLN A 34 -2.64 -13.79 0.19
C GLN A 34 -2.14 -12.82 -0.88
N PHE A 35 -0.97 -13.13 -1.44
CA PHE A 35 -0.41 -12.47 -2.62
C PHE A 35 -0.54 -13.42 -3.81
N ALA A 36 -1.08 -12.93 -4.91
CA ALA A 36 -1.21 -13.67 -6.16
C ALA A 36 -0.12 -13.27 -7.16
N ALA A 37 0.09 -14.09 -8.20
CA ALA A 37 1.01 -13.76 -9.31
C ALA A 37 0.74 -12.36 -9.92
N SER A 38 -0.53 -11.97 -9.99
CA SER A 38 -0.96 -10.64 -10.44
C SER A 38 -0.43 -9.49 -9.57
N ASP A 39 -0.23 -9.71 -8.26
CA ASP A 39 0.35 -8.70 -7.36
C ASP A 39 1.83 -8.45 -7.69
N HIS A 40 2.57 -9.50 -8.05
CA HIS A 40 3.97 -9.41 -8.47
C HIS A 40 4.11 -8.70 -9.81
N VAL A 41 3.29 -9.08 -10.79
CA VAL A 41 3.28 -8.45 -12.13
C VAL A 41 2.91 -6.98 -12.03
N SER A 42 1.87 -6.64 -11.26
CA SER A 42 1.48 -5.24 -11.05
C SER A 42 2.61 -4.44 -10.40
N THR A 43 3.30 -5.02 -9.42
CA THR A 43 4.43 -4.36 -8.75
C THR A 43 5.60 -4.15 -9.71
N ALA A 44 5.95 -5.17 -10.50
CA ALA A 44 7.01 -5.06 -11.50
C ALA A 44 6.68 -4.00 -12.56
N ALA A 45 5.44 -3.95 -13.03
CA ALA A 45 4.97 -2.93 -13.97
C ALA A 45 5.08 -1.51 -13.37
N THR A 46 4.61 -1.31 -12.13
CA THR A 46 4.74 -0.02 -11.43
C THR A 46 6.21 0.41 -11.32
N VAL A 47 7.10 -0.50 -10.92
CA VAL A 47 8.54 -0.21 -10.76
C VAL A 47 9.18 0.14 -12.10
N ALA A 48 8.94 -0.66 -13.15
CA ALA A 48 9.52 -0.43 -14.47
C ALA A 48 9.02 0.90 -15.07
N CYS A 49 7.71 1.16 -15.01
CA CYS A 49 7.14 2.40 -15.53
C CYS A 49 7.59 3.64 -14.74
N SER A 50 7.66 3.56 -13.41
CA SER A 50 8.13 4.71 -12.59
C SER A 50 9.60 5.02 -12.82
N LEU A 51 10.45 3.99 -12.95
CA LEU A 51 11.86 4.17 -13.28
C LEU A 51 12.03 4.78 -14.69
N ALA A 52 11.32 4.24 -15.68
CA ALA A 52 11.35 4.76 -17.05
C ALA A 52 10.89 6.23 -17.11
N ALA A 53 9.82 6.58 -16.38
CA ALA A 53 9.34 7.96 -16.27
C ALA A 53 10.41 8.89 -15.72
N GLY A 54 11.05 8.53 -14.61
CA GLY A 54 12.11 9.32 -14.01
C GLY A 54 13.31 9.52 -14.95
N LEU A 55 13.77 8.45 -15.62
CA LEU A 55 14.90 8.53 -16.55
C LEU A 55 14.58 9.39 -17.78
N ILE A 56 13.40 9.21 -18.39
CA ILE A 56 12.97 10.00 -19.56
C ILE A 56 12.78 11.48 -19.20
N ALA A 57 12.25 11.75 -18.00
CA ALA A 57 12.06 13.11 -17.52
C ALA A 57 13.39 13.86 -17.37
N LEU A 58 14.40 13.19 -16.82
CA LEU A 58 15.71 13.76 -16.56
C LEU A 58 16.65 13.73 -17.77
N SER A 59 16.31 13.01 -18.84
CA SER A 59 17.08 12.93 -20.09
C SER A 59 16.77 14.06 -21.09
N GLY A 60 15.98 15.07 -20.70
CA GLY A 60 15.57 16.16 -21.59
C GLY A 60 14.35 15.88 -22.46
N HIS A 61 13.62 14.79 -22.17
CA HIS A 61 12.39 14.42 -22.89
C HIS A 61 11.15 14.35 -21.97
N PRO A 62 10.88 15.38 -21.16
CA PRO A 62 9.89 15.31 -20.08
C PRO A 62 8.45 15.07 -20.53
N TRP A 63 8.07 15.53 -21.72
CA TRP A 63 6.75 15.25 -22.29
C TRP A 63 6.52 13.77 -22.60
N TRP A 64 7.59 13.04 -22.98
CA TRP A 64 7.52 11.60 -23.20
C TRP A 64 7.40 10.81 -21.90
N ALA A 65 7.83 11.40 -20.76
CA ALA A 65 7.68 10.77 -19.45
C ALA A 65 6.22 10.71 -18.96
N ILE A 66 5.30 11.46 -19.57
CA ILE A 66 3.87 11.45 -19.19
C ILE A 66 3.28 10.05 -19.36
N ILE A 67 3.57 9.37 -20.46
CA ILE A 67 3.04 8.03 -20.76
C ILE A 67 3.41 7.01 -19.67
N PRO A 68 4.71 6.79 -19.35
CA PRO A 68 5.09 5.86 -18.29
C PRO A 68 4.64 6.35 -16.90
N THR A 69 4.54 7.66 -16.66
CA THR A 69 3.98 8.21 -15.40
C THR A 69 2.53 7.78 -15.21
N LEU A 70 1.68 7.97 -16.23
CA LEU A 70 0.27 7.57 -16.18
C LEU A 70 0.13 6.06 -16.01
N CYS A 71 0.96 5.27 -16.72
CA CYS A 71 0.96 3.82 -16.57
C CYS A 71 1.29 3.40 -15.12
N ALA A 72 2.32 4.00 -14.52
CA ALA A 72 2.71 3.74 -13.13
C ALA A 72 1.62 4.16 -12.13
N LEU A 73 0.96 5.30 -12.34
CA LEU A 73 -0.16 5.75 -11.51
C LEU A 73 -1.36 4.81 -11.61
N ILE A 74 -1.77 4.45 -12.83
CA ILE A 74 -2.93 3.56 -13.05
C ILE A 74 -2.67 2.19 -12.42
N THR A 75 -1.51 1.59 -12.66
CA THR A 75 -1.16 0.27 -12.13
C THR A 75 -1.08 0.26 -10.60
N SER A 76 -0.38 1.23 -10.00
CA SER A 76 -0.28 1.39 -8.54
C SER A 76 -1.63 1.62 -7.87
N HIS A 77 -2.47 2.51 -8.42
CA HIS A 77 -3.79 2.82 -7.84
C HIS A 77 -4.76 1.66 -7.99
N ARG A 78 -4.78 0.98 -9.15
CA ARG A 78 -5.60 -0.23 -9.32
C ARG A 78 -5.19 -1.33 -8.34
N TRP A 79 -3.89 -1.50 -8.12
CA TRP A 79 -3.39 -2.47 -7.15
C TRP A 79 -3.84 -2.11 -5.72
N ILE A 80 -3.67 -0.86 -5.28
CA ILE A 80 -4.12 -0.40 -3.96
C ILE A 80 -5.64 -0.54 -3.80
N ALA A 81 -6.43 -0.16 -4.81
CA ALA A 81 -7.87 -0.29 -4.77
C ALA A 81 -8.29 -1.77 -4.61
N SER A 82 -7.62 -2.68 -5.31
CA SER A 82 -7.85 -4.13 -5.18
C SER A 82 -7.44 -4.69 -3.81
N ARG A 83 -6.55 -4.00 -3.09
CA ARG A 83 -6.13 -4.35 -1.73
C ARG A 83 -7.10 -3.79 -0.71
N LEU A 84 -7.53 -2.54 -0.83
CA LEU A 84 -8.43 -1.91 0.13
C LEU A 84 -9.79 -2.64 0.26
N SER A 85 -10.21 -3.38 -0.77
CA SER A 85 -11.40 -4.23 -0.72
C SER A 85 -11.22 -5.53 0.07
N ARG A 86 -9.98 -5.95 0.39
CA ARG A 86 -9.70 -7.18 1.14
C ARG A 86 -9.75 -6.92 2.65
N PRO A 87 -10.30 -7.84 3.46
CA PRO A 87 -10.24 -7.74 4.92
C PRO A 87 -8.78 -7.86 5.42
N ASN A 88 -8.46 -7.20 6.54
CA ASN A 88 -7.14 -7.18 7.21
C ASN A 88 -6.00 -6.41 6.53
N GLU A 89 -6.28 -5.60 5.51
CA GLU A 89 -5.26 -4.76 4.87
C GLU A 89 -5.00 -3.46 5.66
N PRO A 90 -3.73 -3.03 5.85
CA PRO A 90 -3.38 -1.86 6.65
C PRO A 90 -3.67 -0.56 5.90
N ARG A 91 -4.95 -0.17 5.81
CA ARG A 91 -5.49 0.93 5.01
C ARG A 91 -4.67 2.23 5.10
N LEU A 92 -4.36 2.69 6.32
CA LEU A 92 -3.58 3.90 6.54
C LEU A 92 -2.17 3.81 5.93
N LYS A 93 -1.51 2.66 6.04
CA LYS A 93 -0.17 2.44 5.46
C LYS A 93 -0.23 2.40 3.94
N LEU A 94 -1.30 1.86 3.35
CA LEU A 94 -1.53 1.87 1.91
C LEU A 94 -1.66 3.30 1.38
N THR A 95 -2.47 4.14 2.03
CA THR A 95 -2.65 5.55 1.63
C THR A 95 -1.35 6.35 1.73
N ILE A 96 -0.60 6.21 2.84
CA ILE A 96 0.68 6.91 3.00
C ILE A 96 1.68 6.48 1.91
N ALA A 97 1.78 5.17 1.65
CA ALA A 97 2.70 4.65 0.65
C ALA A 97 2.38 5.14 -0.77
N ILE A 98 1.10 5.13 -1.18
CA ILE A 98 0.71 5.62 -2.52
C ILE A 98 0.93 7.13 -2.66
N SER A 99 0.70 7.91 -1.60
CA SER A 99 1.01 9.35 -1.60
C SER A 99 2.51 9.61 -1.74
N ALA A 100 3.34 8.95 -0.93
CA ALA A 100 4.80 9.09 -1.02
C ALA A 100 5.33 8.69 -2.40
N PHE A 101 4.86 7.56 -2.94
CA PHE A 101 5.17 7.10 -4.28
C PHE A 101 4.80 8.15 -5.35
N THR A 102 3.57 8.67 -5.29
CA THR A 102 3.07 9.64 -6.26
C THR A 102 3.89 10.93 -6.24
N VAL A 103 4.21 11.44 -5.04
CA VAL A 103 5.04 12.65 -4.90
C VAL A 103 6.42 12.41 -5.51
N TRP A 104 7.10 11.32 -5.15
CA TRP A 104 8.44 11.04 -5.67
C TRP A 104 8.45 10.73 -7.18
N LEU A 105 7.35 10.19 -7.72
CA LEU A 105 7.21 9.98 -9.16
C LEU A 105 7.05 11.31 -9.91
N LEU A 106 6.27 12.25 -9.35
CA LEU A 106 5.94 13.50 -10.03
C LEU A 106 7.05 14.54 -9.98
N ILE A 107 7.90 14.54 -8.94
CA ILE A 107 9.01 15.50 -8.82
C ILE A 107 9.88 15.59 -10.09
N PRO A 108 10.50 14.49 -10.60
CA PRO A 108 11.36 14.58 -11.77
C PRO A 108 10.61 15.01 -13.03
N VAL A 109 9.35 14.56 -13.19
CA VAL A 109 8.50 14.93 -14.34
C VAL A 109 8.15 16.41 -14.31
N TRP A 110 7.71 16.91 -13.17
CA TRP A 110 7.41 18.33 -12.97
C TRP A 110 8.64 19.19 -13.21
N ARG A 111 9.79 18.84 -12.61
CA ARG A 111 11.08 19.52 -12.81
C ARG A 111 11.47 19.59 -14.28
N GLY A 112 11.38 18.47 -14.99
CA GLY A 112 11.65 18.42 -16.43
C GLY A 112 10.70 19.30 -17.26
N ILE A 113 9.37 19.24 -17.00
CA ILE A 113 8.38 20.04 -17.75
C ILE A 113 8.52 21.54 -17.48
N THR A 114 8.70 21.93 -16.22
CA THR A 114 8.63 23.34 -15.79
C THR A 114 9.95 24.08 -15.86
N HIS A 115 11.06 23.41 -15.56
CA HIS A 115 12.38 24.03 -15.48
C HIS A 115 13.31 23.55 -16.60
N GLY A 116 12.91 22.54 -17.39
CA GLY A 116 13.78 21.94 -18.40
C GLY A 116 15.00 21.25 -17.78
N GLU A 117 14.93 20.92 -16.48
CA GLU A 117 16.07 20.37 -15.75
C GLU A 117 16.43 18.98 -16.28
N THR A 118 17.72 18.81 -16.51
CA THR A 118 18.32 17.52 -16.86
C THR A 118 19.34 17.16 -15.80
N ILE A 119 19.52 15.86 -15.56
CA ILE A 119 20.53 15.37 -14.63
C ILE A 119 21.38 14.38 -15.42
N PRO A 120 22.72 14.54 -15.41
CA PRO A 120 23.59 13.62 -16.11
C PRO A 120 23.50 12.20 -15.51
N PHE A 121 23.91 11.25 -16.33
CA PHE A 121 24.10 9.88 -15.88
C PHE A 121 25.47 9.77 -15.20
N PRO A 122 25.59 9.09 -14.03
CA PRO A 122 24.61 8.20 -13.40
C PRO A 122 23.72 8.85 -12.32
N GLU A 123 23.89 10.13 -12.01
CA GLU A 123 23.18 10.82 -10.93
C GLU A 123 21.64 10.78 -11.11
N ALA A 124 21.18 10.75 -12.37
CA ALA A 124 19.77 10.58 -12.71
C ALA A 124 19.12 9.35 -12.06
N PHE A 125 19.88 8.27 -11.81
CA PHE A 125 19.35 7.08 -11.13
C PHE A 125 18.92 7.34 -9.70
N LEU A 126 19.60 8.23 -8.97
CA LEU A 126 19.25 8.53 -7.59
C LEU A 126 17.86 9.16 -7.53
N PHE A 127 17.59 10.12 -8.43
CA PHE A 127 16.31 10.83 -8.49
C PHE A 127 15.21 9.99 -9.14
N ALA A 128 15.50 9.30 -10.24
CA ALA A 128 14.55 8.39 -10.88
C ALA A 128 14.24 7.16 -10.02
N GLY A 129 15.16 6.79 -9.11
CA GLY A 129 15.07 5.62 -8.25
C GLY A 129 14.18 5.79 -7.02
N LEU A 130 13.87 7.01 -6.58
CA LEU A 130 13.12 7.23 -5.34
C LEU A 130 11.72 6.61 -5.38
N ALA A 131 10.95 6.88 -6.44
CA ALA A 131 9.61 6.33 -6.62
C ALA A 131 9.61 4.78 -6.69
N PRO A 132 10.37 4.12 -7.57
CA PRO A 132 10.40 2.67 -7.61
C PRO A 132 10.94 2.04 -6.31
N ALA A 133 11.95 2.64 -5.66
CA ALA A 133 12.48 2.15 -4.39
C ALA A 133 11.45 2.22 -3.26
N SER A 134 10.65 3.29 -3.20
CA SER A 134 9.59 3.44 -2.20
C SER A 134 8.50 2.40 -2.36
N TRP A 135 8.07 2.19 -3.61
CA TRP A 135 7.07 1.19 -3.94
C TRP A 135 7.56 -0.23 -3.62
N LEU A 136 8.80 -0.53 -3.99
CA LEU A 136 9.42 -1.83 -3.75
C LEU A 136 9.60 -2.10 -2.26
N THR A 137 10.09 -1.11 -1.50
CA THR A 137 10.24 -1.21 -0.04
C THR A 137 8.89 -1.48 0.62
N PHE A 138 7.87 -0.72 0.24
CA PHE A 138 6.51 -0.93 0.73
C PHE A 138 6.01 -2.34 0.40
N TYR A 139 6.16 -2.77 -0.85
CA TYR A 139 5.75 -4.10 -1.29
C TYR A 139 6.43 -5.22 -0.50
N ILE A 140 7.76 -5.14 -0.31
CA ILE A 140 8.54 -6.10 0.47
C ILE A 140 8.07 -6.14 1.92
N ILE A 141 7.81 -4.99 2.55
CA ILE A 141 7.26 -4.93 3.91
C ILE A 141 5.92 -5.67 3.99
N LEU A 142 5.06 -5.53 2.99
CA LEU A 142 3.78 -6.24 2.97
C LEU A 142 3.96 -7.75 2.73
N LEU A 143 5.00 -8.16 2.00
CA LEU A 143 5.34 -9.56 1.75
C LEU A 143 5.91 -10.25 3.00
N ILE A 144 6.77 -9.56 3.76
CA ILE A 144 7.38 -10.08 5.00
C ILE A 144 6.34 -10.16 6.13
N ARG A 145 5.44 -9.17 6.23
CA ARG A 145 4.37 -9.13 7.25
C ARG A 145 3.15 -9.97 6.89
N ARG A 146 3.33 -11.05 6.13
CA ARG A 146 2.26 -11.95 5.68
C ARG A 146 1.75 -12.80 6.83
#